data_AF-A0A961GZK3-F1
#
_entry.id   AF-A0A961GZK3-F1
#
_cell.length_a   1.000
_cell.length_b   1.000
_cell.length_c   1.000
_cell.angle_alpha   90.00
_cell.angle_beta   90.00
_cell.angle_gamma   90.00
#
_symmetry.space_group_name_H-M   'P 1'
#
loop_
_entity.id
_entity.type
_entity.pdbx_description
1 polymer ?
#
loop_
_entity_poly.entity_id
_entity_poly.type
_entity_poly.pdbx_seq_one_letter_code
_entity_poly.pdbx_strand_id
1 'polypeptide(L)' 'FVAAISTDGGKTFPQRKLIESDPDGLYHYTAIHFVGDAMLIGYCAGDSKVGALNRLRIRRITLDWLRQK' A
#
# COMPACT_ATOMS: atom_id res chain seq x y z
N PHE A 1 7.16 0.80 -0.76
CA PHE A 1 5.85 0.83 -0.06
C PHE A 1 5.30 -0.59 0.02
N VAL A 2 4.93 -1.07 1.21
CA VAL A 2 4.52 -2.48 1.43
C VAL A 2 3.16 -2.59 2.09
N ALA A 3 2.48 -3.72 1.92
CA ALA A 3 1.33 -4.12 2.72
C ALA A 3 1.54 -5.51 3.32
N ALA A 4 0.88 -5.76 4.44
CA ALA A 4 0.90 -7.04 5.13
C ALA A 4 -0.44 -7.27 5.82
N ILE A 5 -0.83 -8.53 5.98
CA ILE A 5 -2.01 -8.93 6.75
C ILE A 5 -1.55 -9.46 8.10
N SER A 6 -2.20 -8.99 9.16
CA SER A 6 -2.16 -9.64 10.47
C SER A 6 -3.44 -10.44 10.67
N THR A 7 -3.30 -11.62 11.28
CA THR A 7 -4.40 -12.50 11.69
C THR A 7 -4.51 -12.63 13.21
N ASP A 8 -3.69 -11.91 13.97
CA ASP A 8 -3.55 -12.00 15.43
C ASP A 8 -3.79 -10.67 16.15
N GLY A 9 -4.61 -9.80 15.54
CA GLY A 9 -4.96 -8.49 16.08
C GLY A 9 -3.86 -7.45 15.97
N GLY A 10 -2.98 -7.58 14.96
CA GLY A 10 -1.90 -6.64 14.70
C GLY A 10 -0.59 -6.93 15.45
N LYS A 11 -0.43 -8.11 16.05
CA LYS A 11 0.79 -8.47 16.78
C LYS A 11 1.90 -8.89 15.84
N THR A 12 1.57 -9.66 14.81
CA THR A 12 2.55 -10.13 13.81
C THR A 12 2.08 -9.87 12.37
N PHE A 13 3.07 -9.68 11.50
CA PHE A 13 2.91 -9.45 10.06
C PHE A 13 3.91 -10.32 9.29
N PRO A 14 3.64 -11.64 9.15
CA PRO A 14 4.63 -12.60 8.66
C PRO A 14 4.89 -12.47 7.15
N GLN A 15 3.88 -12.07 6.37
CA GLN A 15 4.00 -11.93 4.92
C GLN A 15 3.84 -10.46 4.51
N ARG A 16 4.82 -9.96 3.76
CA ARG A 16 4.83 -8.59 3.24
C ARG A 16 4.81 -8.64 1.73
N LYS A 17 3.90 -7.88 1.12
CA LYS A 17 3.81 -7.71 -0.32
C LYS A 17 4.29 -6.30 -0.69
N LEU A 18 5.11 -6.23 -1.73
CA LEU A 18 5.60 -4.98 -2.26
C LEU A 18 4.54 -4.37 -3.18
N ILE A 19 4.14 -3.13 -2.91
CA ILE A 19 3.17 -2.37 -3.72
C ILE A 19 3.90 -1.34 -4.59
N GLU A 20 4.95 -0.71 -4.04
CA GLU A 20 5.83 0.19 -4.80
C GLU A 20 7.28 -0.19 -4.52
N SER A 21 8.06 -0.34 -5.59
CA SER A 21 9.46 -0.76 -5.57
C SER A 21 10.43 0.29 -6.10
N ASP A 22 9.94 1.43 -6.59
CA ASP A 22 10.80 2.48 -7.14
C ASP A 22 11.69 3.06 -6.02
N PRO A 23 13.02 2.96 -6.13
CA PRO A 23 13.95 3.48 -5.13
C PRO A 23 13.95 5.01 -5.04
N ASP A 24 13.53 5.73 -6.08
CA ASP A 24 13.37 7.20 -6.04
C ASP A 24 11.96 7.61 -5.56
N GLY A 25 11.10 6.64 -5.31
CA GLY A 25 9.70 6.86 -4.95
C GLY A 25 9.49 7.24 -3.48
N LEU A 26 8.68 8.27 -3.26
CA LEU A 26 8.30 8.78 -1.94
C LEU A 26 6.80 8.53 -1.70
N TYR A 27 6.42 7.81 -0.64
CA TYR A 27 5.04 7.33 -0.43
C TYR A 27 4.58 7.51 1.02
N HIS A 28 3.50 8.27 1.25
CA HIS A 28 3.12 8.76 2.58
C HIS A 28 1.60 8.83 2.78
N TYR A 29 1.18 8.91 4.06
CA TYR A 29 -0.20 9.20 4.49
C TYR A 29 -1.25 8.30 3.84
N THR A 30 -1.11 6.99 4.04
CA THR A 30 -2.03 6.01 3.47
C THR A 30 -3.38 6.00 4.19
N ALA A 31 -4.44 6.10 3.41
CA ALA A 31 -5.80 5.76 3.80
C ALA A 31 -6.20 4.43 3.13
N ILE A 32 -6.98 3.61 3.84
CA ILE A 32 -7.43 2.29 3.36
C ILE A 32 -8.96 2.24 3.47
N HIS A 33 -9.63 1.78 2.42
CA HIS A 33 -11.06 1.51 2.40
C HIS A 33 -11.31 0.12 1.79
N PHE A 34 -11.94 -0.78 2.54
CA PHE A 34 -12.31 -2.10 2.03
C PHE A 34 -13.59 -2.00 1.20
N VAL A 35 -13.59 -2.63 0.02
CA VAL A 35 -14.72 -2.67 -0.89
C VAL A 35 -14.82 -4.05 -1.54
N GLY A 36 -15.86 -4.80 -1.16
CA GLY A 36 -16.07 -6.16 -1.65
C GLY A 36 -14.87 -7.08 -1.42
N ASP A 37 -14.27 -7.54 -2.52
CA ASP A 37 -13.13 -8.47 -2.57
C ASP A 37 -11.77 -7.77 -2.57
N ALA A 38 -11.74 -6.46 -2.40
CA ALA A 38 -10.54 -5.64 -2.53
C ALA A 38 -10.44 -4.59 -1.44
N MET A 39 -9.27 -3.95 -1.37
CA MET A 39 -9.09 -2.67 -0.71
C MET A 39 -8.75 -1.60 -1.75
N LEU A 40 -9.29 -0.40 -1.55
CA LEU A 40 -8.77 0.82 -2.14
C LEU A 40 -7.78 1.43 -1.15
N ILE A 41 -6.60 1.77 -1.64
CA ILE A 41 -5.63 2.53 -0.89
C ILE A 41 -5.39 3.86 -1.58
N GLY A 42 -5.47 4.94 -0.83
CA GLY A 42 -5.12 6.30 -1.27
C GLY A 42 -3.90 6.77 -0.50
N TYR A 43 -2.92 7.37 -1.17
CA TYR A 43 -1.73 7.90 -0.52
C TYR A 43 -1.09 9.01 -1.35
N CYS A 44 -0.34 9.87 -0.66
CA CYS A 44 0.47 10.89 -1.28
C CYS A 44 1.78 10.26 -1.78
N ALA A 45 2.07 10.43 -3.06
CA ALA A 45 3.25 9.95 -3.74
C ALA A 45 4.10 11.11 -4.28
N GLY A 46 5.32 10.81 -4.69
CA GLY A 46 6.28 11.76 -5.21
C GLY A 46 7.56 11.06 -5.65
N ASP A 47 8.51 11.84 -6.12
CA ASP A 47 9.87 11.42 -6.49
C ASP A 47 10.82 12.64 -6.46
N SER A 48 12.09 12.46 -6.82
CA SER A 48 13.08 13.54 -6.86
C SER A 48 12.75 14.68 -7.83
N LYS A 49 11.90 14.43 -8.84
CA LYS A 49 11.58 15.42 -9.89
C LYS A 49 10.37 16.26 -9.52
N VAL A 50 9.33 15.64 -8.98
CA VAL A 50 8.06 16.32 -8.65
C VAL A 50 7.97 16.69 -7.17
N GLY A 51 8.85 16.13 -6.33
CA GLY A 51 8.85 16.36 -4.89
C GLY A 51 7.89 15.43 -4.15
N ALA A 52 8.15 15.26 -2.85
CA ALA A 52 7.30 14.46 -1.97
C ALA A 52 5.88 15.06 -1.89
N LEU A 53 4.89 14.18 -1.69
CA LEU A 53 3.49 14.54 -1.42
C LEU A 53 2.73 15.24 -2.55
N ASN A 54 3.34 15.43 -3.72
CA ASN A 54 2.77 16.20 -4.82
C ASN A 54 1.92 15.38 -5.80
N ARG A 55 1.67 14.09 -5.53
CA ARG A 55 0.78 13.24 -6.33
C ARG A 55 -0.20 12.49 -5.45
N LEU A 56 -1.50 12.58 -5.72
CA LEU A 56 -2.47 11.62 -5.18
C LEU A 56 -2.41 10.34 -6.01
N ARG A 57 -2.16 9.21 -5.36
CA ARG A 57 -2.24 7.88 -5.98
C ARG A 57 -3.32 7.07 -5.30
N ILE A 58 -4.16 6.42 -6.11
CA ILE A 58 -5.17 5.47 -5.66
C ILE A 58 -4.89 4.13 -6.33
N ARG A 59 -4.85 3.04 -5.55
CA ARG A 59 -4.72 1.67 -6.06
C ARG A 59 -5.85 0.80 -5.53
N ARG A 60 -6.39 -0.07 -6.37
CA ARG A 60 -7.25 -1.19 -5.97
C ARG A 60 -6.39 -2.44 -5.85
N ILE A 61 -6.43 -3.10 -4.70
CA ILE A 61 -5.68 -4.33 -4.42
C ILE A 61 -6.67 -5.41 -3.98
N THR A 62 -6.75 -6.51 -4.73
CA THR A 62 -7.60 -7.65 -4.36
C THR A 62 -7.07 -8.35 -3.11
N LEU A 63 -7.96 -8.78 -2.23
CA LEU A 63 -7.59 -9.47 -0.98
C LEU A 63 -6.89 -10.81 -1.25
N ASP A 64 -7.24 -11.49 -2.34
CA ASP A 64 -6.61 -12.77 -2.69
C ASP A 64 -5.13 -12.60 -3.06
N TRP A 65 -4.78 -11.59 -3.85
CA TRP A 65 -3.37 -11.25 -4.12
C TRP A 65 -2.58 -10.99 -2.83
N LEU A 66 -3.20 -10.31 -1.86
CA LEU A 66 -2.54 -10.00 -0.58
C LEU A 66 -2.35 -11.24 0.30
N ARG A 67 -3.24 -12.23 0.19
CA ARG A 67 -3.22 -13.51 0.93
C ARG A 67 -2.35 -14.59 0.27
N GLN A 68 -2.02 -14.45 -1.01
CA GLN A 68 -1.14 -15.38 -1.71
C GLN A 68 0.20 -15.49 -0.98
N LYS A 69 0.68 -16.72 -0.76
CA LYS A 69 1.98 -16.92 -0.11
C LYS A 69 3.13 -16.51 -1.00
#